data_AF-A0A251RXS1-F1
#
_entry.id   AF-A0A251RXS1-F1
#
_cell.length_a   1.000
_cell.length_b   1.000
_cell.length_c   1.000
_cell.angle_alpha   90.00
_cell.angle_beta   90.00
_cell.angle_gamma   90.00
#
_symmetry.space_group_name_H-M   'P 1'
#
loop_
_entity.id
_entity.type
_entity.pdbx_description
1 polymer ?
#
loop_
_entity_poly.entity_id
_entity_poly.type
_entity_poly.pdbx_seq_one_letter_code
_entity_poly.pdbx_strand_id
1 'polypeptide(L)'
;METSYRILLFLFFMFMHMTSLSNSKSIIKNLPGFHGDLPFTLETGYVGIGEDDAVQAFYYFVESQRDPLHDPLLLYIAGGPGASGLYPFLCQFVVFVVGHLGHLPLPDHIPNQSSAPYTFPYASLQKSHSRSR
;
A
#
# COMPACT_ATOMS: atom_id res chain seq x y z
N MET A 1 5.70 13.46 53.26
CA MET A 1 4.54 13.10 52.40
C MET A 1 4.40 14.02 51.20
N GLU A 2 4.68 15.32 51.32
CA GLU A 2 4.49 16.29 50.22
C GLU A 2 5.49 16.16 49.06
N THR A 3 6.73 15.76 49.33
CA THR A 3 7.75 15.56 48.29
C THR A 3 7.49 14.30 47.46
N SER A 4 6.90 13.26 48.07
CA SER A 4 6.61 11.99 47.38
C SER A 4 5.54 12.14 46.29
N TYR A 5 4.46 12.89 46.52
CA TYR A 5 3.43 13.08 45.47
C TYR A 5 3.96 13.94 44.32
N ARG A 6 4.84 14.91 44.61
CA ARG A 6 5.48 15.75 43.58
C ARG A 6 6.36 14.92 42.64
N ILE A 7 7.12 13.98 43.20
CA ILE A 7 7.94 13.04 42.42
C ILE A 7 7.04 12.12 41.59
N LEU A 8 5.95 11.61 42.18
CA LEU A 8 4.99 10.75 41.46
C LEU A 8 4.31 11.48 40.29
N LEU A 9 3.90 12.74 40.48
CA LEU A 9 3.32 13.57 39.42
C LEU A 9 4.32 13.86 38.30
N PHE A 10 5.59 14.11 38.65
CA PHE A 10 6.65 14.32 37.65
C PHE A 10 6.90 13.06 36.82
N LEU A 11 6.93 11.87 37.45
CA LEU A 11 7.06 10.58 36.76
C LEU A 11 5.86 10.28 35.85
N PHE A 12 4.64 10.57 36.32
CA PHE A 12 3.43 10.40 35.53
C PHE A 12 3.42 11.32 34.29
N PHE A 13 3.84 12.58 34.45
CA PHE A 13 3.95 13.53 33.35
C PHE A 13 5.03 13.12 32.33
N MET A 14 6.17 12.61 32.79
CA MET A 14 7.21 12.02 31.93
C MET A 14 6.69 10.81 31.15
N PHE A 15 5.94 9.92 31.80
CA PHE A 15 5.36 8.74 31.17
C PHE A 15 4.36 9.10 30.06
N MET A 16 3.48 10.08 30.31
CA MET A 16 2.57 10.65 29.30
C MET A 16 3.30 11.31 28.12
N HIS A 17 4.52 11.83 28.33
CA HIS A 17 5.32 12.41 27.26
C HIS A 17 6.04 11.36 26.39
N MET A 18 6.25 10.16 26.92
CA MET A 18 6.86 9.04 26.19
C MET A 18 5.85 8.28 25.32
N THR A 19 4.54 8.45 25.56
CA THR A 19 3.50 7.91 24.68
C THR A 19 3.36 8.79 23.44
N SER A 20 4.39 8.86 22.60
CA SER A 20 4.23 9.32 21.23
C SER A 20 3.42 8.27 20.47
N LEU A 21 2.35 8.66 19.78
CA LEU A 21 1.70 7.81 18.77
C LEU A 21 2.77 7.40 17.75
N SER A 22 3.24 6.15 17.83
CA SER A 22 4.20 5.60 16.87
C SER A 22 3.47 5.29 15.56
N ASN A 23 3.23 6.32 14.75
CA ASN A 23 2.85 6.14 13.36
C ASN A 23 4.09 5.71 12.58
N SER A 24 4.24 4.39 12.40
CA SER A 24 5.32 3.82 11.59
C SER A 24 5.04 4.08 10.11
N LYS A 25 5.37 5.29 9.65
CA LYS A 25 5.38 5.69 8.25
C LYS A 25 6.82 5.65 7.75
N SER A 26 7.06 4.92 6.67
CA SER A 26 8.39 4.71 6.10
C SER A 26 8.37 4.93 4.59
N ILE A 27 9.28 5.78 4.10
CA ILE A 27 9.49 6.01 2.67
C ILE A 27 10.47 4.97 2.16
N ILE A 28 10.01 4.16 1.20
CA ILE A 28 10.79 3.09 0.58
C ILE A 28 11.48 3.66 -0.67
N LYS A 29 12.82 3.68 -0.65
CA LYS A 29 13.63 4.13 -1.79
C LYS A 29 14.04 3.00 -2.73
N ASN A 30 14.26 1.82 -2.17
CA ASN A 30 14.77 0.65 -2.89
C ASN A 30 13.92 -0.57 -2.53
N LEU A 31 13.58 -1.38 -3.53
CA LEU A 31 12.87 -2.66 -3.34
C LEU A 31 13.78 -3.83 -3.70
N PRO A 32 13.73 -4.95 -2.94
CA PRO A 32 14.42 -6.17 -3.33
C PRO A 32 13.97 -6.61 -4.73
N GLY A 33 14.92 -6.85 -5.63
CA GLY A 33 14.63 -7.22 -7.03
C GLY A 33 14.47 -6.05 -8.00
N PHE A 34 14.49 -4.80 -7.50
CA PHE A 34 14.60 -3.60 -8.34
C PHE A 34 16.03 -3.05 -8.23
N HIS A 35 16.72 -2.93 -9.36
CA HIS A 35 18.07 -2.39 -9.39
C HIS A 35 18.04 -0.85 -9.43
N GLY A 36 18.43 -0.22 -8.32
CA GLY A 36 18.49 1.25 -8.18
C GLY A 36 17.33 1.83 -7.38
N ASP A 37 17.27 3.16 -7.31
CA ASP A 37 16.19 3.87 -6.62
C ASP A 37 14.88 3.78 -7.43
N LEU A 38 13.75 3.66 -6.72
CA LEU A 38 12.43 3.64 -7.35
C LEU A 38 12.17 4.96 -8.12
N PRO A 39 11.58 4.89 -9.32
CA PRO A 39 11.26 6.08 -10.11
C PRO A 39 10.04 6.85 -9.57
N PHE A 40 9.51 6.47 -8.41
CA PHE A 40 8.35 7.10 -7.76
C PHE A 40 8.51 7.04 -6.23
N THR A 41 7.87 7.98 -5.52
CA THR A 41 7.81 7.94 -4.06
C THR A 41 6.85 6.84 -3.63
N LEU A 42 7.38 5.80 -2.99
CA LEU A 42 6.60 4.77 -2.31
C LEU A 42 6.69 4.98 -0.80
N GLU A 43 5.54 5.06 -0.16
CA GLU A 43 5.40 5.12 1.27
C GLU A 43 4.62 3.92 1.78
N THR A 44 5.04 3.39 2.92
CA THR A 44 4.36 2.28 3.58
C THR A 44 4.21 2.57 5.06
N GLY A 45 3.12 2.10 5.65
CA GLY A 45 2.94 2.23 7.08
C GLY A 45 1.72 1.50 7.61
N TYR A 46 1.48 1.68 8.91
CA TYR A 46 0.29 1.19 9.60
C TYR A 46 -0.61 2.35 9.98
N VAL A 47 -1.92 2.14 9.85
CA VAL A 47 -2.96 3.05 10.32
C VAL A 47 -3.91 2.30 11.25
N GLY A 48 -4.19 2.88 12.41
CA GLY A 48 -5.18 2.38 13.35
C GLY A 48 -6.59 2.53 12.79
N ILE A 49 -7.40 1.48 12.94
CA ILE A 49 -8.80 1.42 12.55
C ILE A 49 -9.58 0.81 13.72
N GLY A 50 -10.71 1.43 14.07
CA GLY A 50 -11.60 0.98 15.14
C GLY A 50 -11.46 1.79 16.43
N GLU A 51 -12.16 1.34 17.48
CA GLU A 51 -12.04 1.94 18.81
C GLU A 51 -10.63 1.69 19.35
N ASP A 52 -10.01 2.74 19.90
CA ASP A 52 -8.65 2.72 20.44
C ASP A 52 -7.57 2.13 19.49
N ASP A 53 -7.73 2.31 18.17
CA ASP A 53 -6.80 1.78 17.16
C ASP A 53 -6.59 0.25 17.25
N ALA A 54 -7.62 -0.49 17.69
CA ALA A 54 -7.56 -1.93 17.95
C ALA A 54 -7.11 -2.77 16.74
N VAL A 55 -7.32 -2.29 15.52
CA VAL A 55 -6.85 -2.94 14.29
C VAL A 55 -5.83 -2.06 13.58
N GLN A 56 -4.65 -2.60 13.30
CA GLN A 56 -3.61 -1.90 12.54
C GLN A 56 -3.64 -2.34 11.08
N ALA A 57 -4.10 -1.47 10.18
CA ALA A 57 -4.13 -1.73 8.75
C ALA A 57 -2.84 -1.26 8.08
N PHE A 58 -2.22 -2.14 7.31
CA PHE A 58 -1.02 -1.82 6.54
C PHE A 58 -1.37 -1.23 5.17
N TYR A 59 -0.71 -0.14 4.76
CA TYR A 59 -0.96 0.52 3.48
C TYR A 59 0.31 0.68 2.63
N TYR A 60 0.09 0.77 1.32
CA TYR A 60 1.05 1.23 0.32
C TYR A 60 0.51 2.51 -0.33
N PHE A 61 1.26 3.60 -0.26
CA PHE A 61 0.92 4.87 -0.88
C PHE A 61 1.96 5.23 -1.93
N VAL A 62 1.52 5.45 -3.16
CA VAL A 62 2.37 5.91 -4.26
C VAL A 62 1.95 7.31 -4.61
N GLU A 63 2.92 8.24 -4.54
CA GLU A 63 2.69 9.63 -4.88
C GLU A 63 2.55 9.82 -6.40
N SER A 64 1.72 10.79 -6.81
CA SER A 64 1.60 11.11 -8.24
C SER A 64 2.94 11.65 -8.78
N GLN A 65 3.33 11.18 -9.96
CA GLN A 65 4.54 11.65 -10.65
C GLN A 65 4.34 12.99 -11.38
N ARG A 66 3.08 13.46 -11.52
CA ARG A 66 2.77 14.71 -12.23
C ARG A 66 2.72 15.90 -11.28
N ASP A 67 1.65 16.03 -10.51
CA ASP A 67 1.50 17.10 -9.52
C ASP A 67 0.82 16.54 -8.26
N PRO A 68 1.60 16.08 -7.28
CA PRO A 68 1.05 15.43 -6.09
C PRO A 68 0.22 16.34 -5.20
N LEU A 69 0.34 17.67 -5.34
CA LEU A 69 -0.44 18.63 -4.56
C LEU A 69 -1.85 18.83 -5.13
N HIS A 70 -2.01 18.70 -6.45
CA HIS A 70 -3.28 18.98 -7.15
C HIS A 70 -3.95 17.72 -7.71
N ASP A 71 -3.22 16.62 -7.86
CA ASP A 71 -3.75 15.37 -8.37
C ASP A 71 -4.68 14.71 -7.33
N PRO A 72 -5.77 14.05 -7.79
CA PRO A 72 -6.74 13.43 -6.90
C PRO A 72 -6.16 12.20 -6.19
N LEU A 73 -6.63 11.96 -4.96
CA LEU A 73 -6.29 10.76 -4.19
C LEU A 73 -7.13 9.56 -4.64
N LEU A 74 -6.48 8.46 -5.02
CA LEU A 74 -7.13 7.19 -5.33
C LEU A 74 -6.93 6.19 -4.19
N LEU A 75 -8.03 5.77 -3.56
CA LEU A 75 -8.03 4.68 -2.59
C LEU A 75 -8.44 3.37 -3.25
N TYR A 76 -7.60 2.34 -3.14
CA TYR A 76 -7.89 1.01 -3.65
C TYR A 76 -7.97 0.00 -2.50
N ILE A 77 -9.10 -0.68 -2.39
CA ILE A 77 -9.34 -1.73 -1.40
C ILE A 77 -9.59 -3.02 -2.18
N ALA A 78 -8.78 -4.05 -1.92
CA ALA A 78 -9.01 -5.36 -2.51
C ALA A 78 -10.39 -5.90 -2.07
N GLY A 79 -11.14 -6.44 -3.02
CA GLY A 79 -12.42 -7.09 -2.71
C GLY A 79 -12.23 -8.44 -2.00
N GLY A 80 -13.34 -9.06 -1.59
CA GLY A 80 -13.32 -10.37 -0.91
C GLY A 80 -12.89 -10.29 0.56
N PRO A 81 -13.40 -11.17 1.43
CA PRO A 81 -13.02 -11.16 2.84
C PRO A 81 -11.56 -11.61 3.02
N GLY A 82 -10.75 -10.76 3.67
CA GLY A 82 -9.36 -11.08 4.03
C GLY A 82 -8.34 -11.03 2.88
N ALA A 83 -8.72 -10.55 1.69
CA ALA A 83 -7.79 -10.43 0.58
C ALA A 83 -6.77 -9.29 0.83
N SER A 84 -5.50 -9.55 0.53
CA SER A 84 -4.45 -8.53 0.63
C SER A 84 -4.48 -7.59 -0.57
N GLY A 85 -4.32 -6.29 -0.32
CA GLY A 85 -4.10 -5.27 -1.35
C GLY A 85 -2.76 -5.40 -2.09
N LEU A 86 -1.82 -6.22 -1.59
CA LEU A 86 -0.50 -6.39 -2.19
C LEU A 86 -0.54 -7.03 -3.58
N TYR A 87 -1.37 -8.06 -3.76
CA TYR A 87 -1.49 -8.76 -5.03
C TYR A 87 -1.95 -7.83 -6.18
N PRO A 88 -3.08 -7.10 -6.05
CA PRO A 88 -3.50 -6.17 -7.08
C PRO A 88 -2.51 -5.00 -7.25
N PHE A 89 -1.88 -4.52 -6.17
CA PHE A 89 -0.82 -3.52 -6.28
C PHE A 89 0.33 -3.97 -7.20
N LEU A 90 0.88 -5.17 -6.97
CA LEU A 90 1.98 -5.70 -7.77
C LEU A 90 1.57 -6.01 -9.21
N CYS A 91 0.50 -6.78 -9.39
CA CYS A 91 0.10 -7.27 -10.72
C CYS A 91 -0.51 -6.19 -11.61
N GLN A 92 -1.16 -5.18 -11.03
CA GLN A 92 -1.89 -4.18 -11.81
C GLN A 92 -1.13 -2.86 -11.90
N PHE A 93 -0.61 -2.34 -10.80
CA PHE A 93 0.01 -1.01 -10.77
C PHE A 93 1.52 -1.08 -11.01
N VAL A 94 2.24 -1.95 -10.28
CA VAL A 94 3.72 -2.05 -10.44
C VAL A 94 4.12 -2.63 -11.79
N VAL A 95 3.44 -3.68 -12.27
CA VAL A 95 3.68 -4.22 -13.61
C VAL A 95 3.39 -3.19 -14.70
N PHE A 96 2.39 -2.32 -14.54
CA PHE A 96 2.13 -1.22 -15.47
C PHE A 96 3.27 -0.19 -15.47
N VAL A 97 3.74 0.21 -14.29
CA VAL A 97 4.81 1.22 -14.16
C VAL A 97 6.14 0.68 -14.71
N VAL A 98 6.50 -0.56 -14.42
CA VAL A 98 7.74 -1.17 -14.91
C VAL A 98 7.67 -1.49 -16.41
N GLY A 99 6.54 -2.04 -16.87
CA GLY A 99 6.35 -2.39 -18.29
C GLY A 99 6.39 -1.18 -19.23
N HIS A 100 6.09 0.02 -18.74
CA HIS A 100 6.18 1.25 -19.54
C HIS A 100 7.57 1.90 -19.56
N LEU A 101 8.45 1.54 -18.60
CA LEU A 101 9.77 2.17 -18.42
C LEU A 101 10.96 1.26 -18.76
N GLY A 102 10.78 -0.05 -18.92
CA GLY A 102 11.90 -0.93 -19.25
C GLY A 102 11.49 -2.31 -19.74
N HIS A 103 11.99 -2.67 -20.92
CA HIS A 103 12.01 -4.02 -21.50
C HIS A 103 12.73 -4.99 -20.54
N LEU A 104 11.99 -5.64 -19.64
CA LEU A 104 12.51 -6.81 -18.94
C LEU A 104 12.38 -8.01 -19.90
N PRO A 105 13.46 -8.75 -20.21
CA PRO A 105 13.34 -9.96 -21.00
C PRO A 105 12.45 -10.92 -20.20
N LEU A 106 11.34 -11.34 -20.82
CA LEU A 106 10.52 -12.41 -20.29
C LEU A 106 11.43 -13.62 -20.04
N PRO A 107 11.29 -14.35 -18.91
CA PRO A 107 12.05 -15.57 -18.70
C PRO A 107 11.78 -16.53 -19.88
N ASP A 108 12.84 -16.99 -20.53
CA ASP A 108 12.83 -17.79 -21.78
C ASP A 108 12.07 -19.13 -21.69
N HIS A 109 11.52 -19.46 -20.52
CA HIS A 109 10.70 -20.63 -20.33
C HIS A 109 9.38 -20.28 -19.65
N ILE A 110 8.37 -19.98 -20.48
CA ILE A 110 6.98 -20.04 -20.07
C ILE A 110 6.56 -21.52 -20.03
N PRO A 111 6.25 -22.11 -18.86
CA PRO A 111 5.58 -23.39 -18.85
C PRO A 111 4.18 -23.21 -19.45
N ASN A 112 3.97 -23.85 -20.60
CA ASN A 112 2.72 -24.09 -21.32
C ASN A 112 1.65 -22.98 -21.27
N GLN A 113 1.50 -22.31 -22.40
CA GLN A 113 0.50 -21.32 -22.73
C GLN A 113 -0.94 -21.91 -22.66
N SER A 114 -1.56 -21.93 -21.48
CA SER A 114 -3.02 -22.13 -21.37
C SER A 114 -3.73 -21.38 -20.24
N SER A 115 -3.05 -20.54 -19.46
CA SER A 115 -3.71 -19.82 -18.35
C SER A 115 -2.99 -18.55 -17.89
N ALA A 116 -2.54 -17.68 -18.81
CA ALA A 116 -2.04 -16.37 -18.44
C ALA A 116 -3.22 -15.40 -18.14
N PRO A 117 -3.36 -14.85 -16.92
CA PRO A 117 -4.50 -14.02 -16.52
C PRO A 117 -4.27 -12.53 -16.85
N TYR A 118 -3.47 -12.21 -17.87
CA TYR A 118 -3.18 -10.82 -18.26
C TYR A 118 -4.25 -10.21 -19.18
N THR A 119 -5.40 -10.87 -19.33
CA THR A 119 -6.58 -10.25 -19.97
C THR A 119 -7.38 -9.50 -18.90
N PHE A 120 -7.33 -8.17 -18.94
CA PHE A 120 -8.11 -7.29 -18.08
C PHE A 120 -9.61 -7.60 -18.08
N PRO A 121 -10.31 -7.48 -16.93
CA PRO A 121 -11.75 -7.67 -16.80
C PRO A 121 -12.60 -6.50 -17.36
N TYR A 122 -12.08 -5.66 -18.26
CA TYR A 122 -12.92 -4.69 -18.96
C TYR A 122 -13.86 -5.37 -19.98
N ALA A 123 -13.44 -6.53 -20.51
CA ALA A 123 -14.24 -7.31 -21.45
C ALA A 123 -15.43 -8.04 -20.79
N SER A 124 -15.41 -8.27 -19.47
CA SER A 124 -16.50 -8.95 -18.77
C SER A 124 -17.67 -8.02 -18.41
N LEU A 125 -17.44 -6.71 -18.27
CA LEU A 125 -18.51 -5.75 -18.00
C LEU A 125 -19.37 -5.42 -19.24
N GLN A 126 -18.80 -5.40 -20.44
CA GLN A 126 -19.61 -5.19 -21.66
C GLN A 126 -20.43 -6.41 -22.09
N LYS A 127 -20.08 -7.61 -21.63
CA LYS A 127 -20.79 -8.84 -22.01
C LYS A 127 -22.01 -9.15 -21.15
N SER A 128 -22.18 -8.45 -20.02
CA SER A 128 -23.35 -8.59 -19.13
C SER A 128 -24.55 -7.78 -19.61
N HIS A 129 -24.38 -6.73 -20.42
CA HIS A 129 -25.49 -5.88 -20.85
C HIS A 129 -26.09 -6.26 -22.21
N SER A 130 -25.50 -7.22 -22.93
CA SER A 130 -26.00 -7.69 -24.24
C SER A 130 -26.69 -9.06 -24.22
N ARG A 131 -26.86 -9.68 -23.05
CA ARG A 131 -27.50 -11.01 -22.89
C ARG A 131 -28.82 -10.95 -22.14
N SER A 132 -29.61 -9.94 -22.45
CA SER A 132 -30.99 -9.74 -22.01
C SER A 132 -31.84 -9.19 -23.17
N ARG A 133 -31.86 -9.89 -24.30
CA ARG A 133 -32.97 -9.93 -25.26
C ARG A 133 -32.98 -11.30 -25.93
#